data_AF-A0A7C5I7D5-F1
#
_entry.id   AF-A0A7C5I7D5-F1
#
_cell.length_a   1.000
_cell.length_b   1.000
_cell.length_c   1.000
_cell.angle_alpha   90.00
_cell.angle_beta   90.00
_cell.angle_gamma   90.00
#
_symmetry.space_group_name_H-M   'P 1'
#
loop_
_entity.id
_entity.type
_entity.pdbx_description
1 polymer ?
#
loop_
_entity_poly.entity_id
_entity_poly.type
_entity_poly.pdbx_seq_one_letter_code
_entity_poly.pdbx_strand_id
1 'polypeptide(L)'
;MSGKPRLATAWLGGCSGCHMSFLDLDERLAELAGKVELAASPLSDYKEFPEADITLVEGAVANEEHLEQIREIRRRTKILVSFGDCAVTGNVTAMRNTFGVEDVLNRSYQ
;
A
#
# COMPACT_ATOMS: atom_id res chain seq x y z
N MET A 1 -19.68 -17.15 -15.19
CA MET A 1 -18.60 -17.84 -14.45
C MET A 1 -17.62 -16.77 -14.03
N SER A 2 -17.56 -16.43 -12.73
CA SER A 2 -16.70 -15.35 -12.23
C SER A 2 -15.24 -15.79 -12.31
N GLY A 3 -14.38 -15.01 -12.97
CA GLY A 3 -12.93 -15.24 -13.00
C GLY A 3 -12.31 -15.12 -11.61
N LYS A 4 -11.01 -15.45 -11.49
CA LYS A 4 -10.25 -15.22 -10.24
C LYS A 4 -10.32 -13.72 -9.89
N PRO A 5 -10.49 -13.35 -8.61
CA PRO A 5 -10.47 -11.96 -8.20
C PRO A 5 -9.10 -11.32 -8.50
N ARG A 6 -9.13 -10.09 -9.00
CA ARG A 6 -7.93 -9.28 -9.28
C ARG A 6 -7.46 -8.63 -7.99
N LEU A 7 -6.33 -9.09 -7.48
CA LEU A 7 -5.69 -8.57 -6.27
C LEU A 7 -4.61 -7.55 -6.65
N ALA A 8 -4.67 -6.38 -6.07
CA ALA A 8 -3.58 -5.41 -6.11
C ALA A 8 -3.04 -5.11 -4.71
N THR A 9 -1.82 -4.62 -4.63
CA THR A 9 -1.21 -4.11 -3.40
C THR A 9 -0.45 -2.82 -3.70
N ALA A 10 -0.29 -1.94 -2.73
CA ALA A 10 0.42 -0.67 -2.89
C ALA A 10 1.15 -0.23 -1.62
N TRP A 11 2.23 0.53 -1.81
CA TRP A 11 3.00 1.20 -0.75
C TRP A 11 2.74 2.70 -0.79
N LEU A 12 2.33 3.26 0.35
CA LEU A 12 2.38 4.70 0.60
C LEU A 12 3.57 4.99 1.55
N GLY A 13 3.41 5.95 2.46
CA GLY A 13 4.39 6.28 3.51
C GLY A 13 4.45 5.21 4.61
N GLY A 14 4.98 4.04 4.28
CA GLY A 14 5.18 2.89 5.17
C GLY A 14 6.62 2.39 5.17
N CYS A 15 6.85 1.25 5.83
CA CYS A 15 8.17 0.65 6.00
C CYS A 15 8.37 -0.68 5.24
N SER A 16 7.47 -0.99 4.29
CA SER A 16 7.34 -2.29 3.60
C SER A 16 7.02 -3.51 4.50
N GLY A 17 6.87 -3.31 5.81
CA GLY A 17 6.70 -4.39 6.78
C GLY A 17 5.40 -5.19 6.62
N CYS A 18 4.30 -4.57 6.19
CA CYS A 18 3.04 -5.31 5.99
C CYS A 18 3.18 -6.22 4.78
N HIS A 19 3.87 -5.77 3.72
CA HIS A 19 4.20 -6.62 2.59
C HIS A 19 5.19 -7.73 2.94
N MET A 20 6.18 -7.49 3.80
CA MET A 20 7.06 -8.56 4.26
C MET A 20 6.26 -9.62 5.04
N SER A 21 5.38 -9.20 5.95
CA SER A 21 4.48 -10.13 6.64
C SER A 21 3.51 -10.86 5.69
N PHE A 22 3.14 -10.26 4.56
CA PHE A 22 2.37 -10.92 3.50
C PHE A 22 3.20 -11.95 2.73
N LEU A 23 4.51 -11.72 2.54
CA LEU A 23 5.43 -12.68 1.93
C LEU A 23 5.79 -13.81 2.89
N ASP A 24 5.78 -13.56 4.20
CA ASP A 24 5.93 -14.57 5.28
C ASP A 24 4.73 -15.55 5.36
N LEU A 25 3.87 -15.58 4.33
CA LEU A 25 2.93 -16.66 4.08
C LEU A 25 3.62 -17.93 3.54
N ASP A 26 4.87 -17.83 3.10
CA ASP A 26 5.70 -18.93 2.61
C ASP A 26 4.99 -19.73 1.51
N GLU A 27 4.82 -21.06 1.67
CA GLU A 27 4.19 -21.91 0.66
C GLU A 27 2.72 -21.55 0.41
N ARG A 28 2.04 -20.92 1.37
CA ARG A 28 0.66 -20.48 1.22
C ARG A 28 0.53 -19.34 0.21
N LEU A 29 1.63 -18.63 -0.09
CA LEU A 29 1.66 -17.64 -1.16
C LEU A 29 1.43 -18.30 -2.53
N ALA A 30 1.97 -19.51 -2.74
CA ALA A 30 1.73 -20.27 -3.98
C ALA A 30 0.25 -20.71 -4.09
N GLU A 31 -0.36 -21.11 -2.98
CA GLU A 31 -1.80 -21.39 -2.95
C GLU A 31 -2.65 -20.15 -3.27
N LEU A 32 -2.25 -18.99 -2.72
CA LEU A 32 -2.91 -17.72 -2.98
C LEU A 32 -2.78 -17.30 -4.45
N ALA A 33 -1.60 -17.44 -5.05
CA ALA A 33 -1.38 -17.22 -6.48
C ALA A 33 -2.26 -18.14 -7.36
N GLY A 34 -2.60 -19.32 -6.86
CA GLY A 34 -3.58 -20.21 -7.48
C GLY A 34 -5.03 -19.67 -7.46
N LYS A 35 -5.37 -18.77 -6.53
CA LYS A 35 -6.74 -18.29 -6.26
C LYS A 35 -7.00 -16.86 -6.76
N VAL A 36 -5.97 -16.06 -6.98
CA VAL A 36 -6.10 -14.65 -7.40
C VAL A 36 -5.35 -14.39 -8.71
N GLU A 37 -5.68 -13.29 -9.38
CA GLU A 37 -4.85 -12.68 -10.41
C GLU A 37 -4.13 -11.48 -9.80
N LEU A 38 -2.80 -11.46 -9.81
CA LEU A 38 -2.05 -10.31 -9.29
C LEU A 38 -2.06 -9.19 -10.33
N ALA A 39 -2.82 -8.13 -10.08
CA ALA A 39 -3.00 -7.01 -11.00
C ALA A 39 -1.87 -5.97 -10.88
N ALA A 40 -1.54 -5.56 -9.65
CA ALA A 40 -0.44 -4.65 -9.37
C ALA A 40 0.14 -4.91 -7.98
N SER A 41 1.44 -4.75 -7.84
CA SER A 41 2.16 -4.86 -6.57
C SER A 41 3.48 -4.11 -6.69
N PRO A 42 3.99 -3.48 -5.62
CA PRO A 42 5.34 -2.93 -5.60
C PRO A 42 6.43 -3.97 -5.94
N LEU A 43 6.10 -5.25 -5.86
CA LEU A 43 6.95 -6.39 -6.24
C LEU A 43 6.80 -6.81 -7.71
N SER A 44 5.99 -6.10 -8.49
CA SER A 44 5.72 -6.36 -9.91
C SER A 44 6.04 -5.12 -10.75
N ASP A 45 6.31 -5.30 -12.04
CA ASP A 45 6.74 -4.21 -12.93
C ASP A 45 5.57 -3.43 -13.56
N TYR A 46 4.57 -3.07 -12.76
CA TYR A 46 3.47 -2.23 -13.24
C TYR A 46 3.90 -0.76 -13.27
N LYS A 47 3.40 0.00 -14.26
CA LYS A 47 3.67 1.45 -14.39
C LYS A 47 2.46 2.32 -14.04
N GLU A 48 1.27 1.86 -14.39
CA GLU A 48 0.01 2.52 -14.08
C GLU A 48 -0.87 1.59 -13.26
N PHE A 49 -1.61 2.13 -12.28
CA PHE A 49 -2.45 1.30 -11.43
C PHE A 49 -3.64 0.74 -12.24
N PRO A 50 -3.80 -0.58 -12.36
CA PRO A 50 -4.90 -1.18 -13.10
C PRO A 50 -6.20 -1.18 -12.27
N GLU A 51 -7.32 -1.55 -12.89
CA GLU A 51 -8.52 -1.89 -12.13
C GLU A 51 -8.30 -3.16 -11.28
N ALA A 52 -8.81 -3.15 -10.05
CA ALA A 52 -8.68 -4.26 -9.12
C ALA A 52 -9.98 -4.54 -8.36
N ASP A 53 -10.24 -5.80 -8.05
CA ASP A 53 -11.36 -6.19 -7.20
C ASP A 53 -11.04 -5.91 -5.73
N ILE A 54 -9.82 -6.22 -5.32
CA ILE A 54 -9.33 -6.02 -3.95
C ILE A 54 -7.96 -5.35 -4.02
N THR A 55 -7.78 -4.28 -3.27
CA THR A 55 -6.46 -3.63 -3.11
C THR A 55 -6.07 -3.54 -1.64
N LEU A 56 -4.90 -4.08 -1.30
CA LEU A 56 -4.26 -3.92 0.01
C LEU A 56 -3.32 -2.71 -0.02
N VAL A 57 -3.62 -1.67 0.75
CA VAL A 57 -2.78 -0.47 0.80
C VAL A 57 -2.12 -0.38 2.15
N GLU A 58 -0.78 -0.44 2.19
CA GLU A 58 -0.03 -0.15 3.39
C GLU A 58 0.53 1.28 3.39
N GLY A 59 0.89 1.75 4.59
CA GLY A 59 1.53 3.04 4.78
C GLY A 59 0.55 4.21 4.93
N ALA A 60 1.06 5.32 5.46
CA ALA A 60 0.30 6.54 5.67
C ALA A 60 0.39 7.47 4.44
N VAL A 61 -0.60 8.35 4.27
CA VAL A 61 -0.51 9.45 3.28
C VAL A 61 0.43 10.52 3.83
N ALA A 62 1.69 10.50 3.40
CA ALA A 62 2.75 11.34 3.97
C ALA A 62 3.20 12.52 3.08
N ASN A 63 2.76 12.58 1.83
CA ASN A 63 3.08 13.64 0.86
C ASN A 63 1.98 13.72 -0.22
N GLU A 64 2.11 14.67 -1.15
CA GLU A 64 1.15 14.87 -2.24
C GLU A 64 1.08 13.70 -3.22
N GLU A 65 2.21 13.04 -3.50
CA GLU A 65 2.25 11.86 -4.38
C GLU A 65 1.43 10.70 -3.80
N HIS A 66 1.58 10.41 -2.50
CA HIS A 66 0.76 9.42 -1.81
C HIS A 66 -0.73 9.79 -1.85
N LEU A 67 -1.06 11.08 -1.76
CA LEU A 67 -2.45 11.56 -1.84
C LEU A 67 -3.04 11.35 -3.23
N GLU A 68 -2.26 11.61 -4.28
CA GLU A 68 -2.65 11.34 -5.67
C GLU A 68 -2.82 9.84 -5.90
N GLN A 69 -1.84 9.03 -5.49
CA GLN A 69 -1.84 7.58 -5.61
C GLN A 69 -3.05 6.96 -4.92
N ILE A 70 -3.36 7.30 -3.66
CA ILE A 70 -4.50 6.70 -2.95
C ILE A 70 -5.85 7.08 -3.57
N ARG A 71 -5.97 8.29 -4.14
CA ARG A 71 -7.16 8.71 -4.88
C ARG A 71 -7.31 7.93 -6.18
N GLU A 72 -6.22 7.69 -6.91
CA GLU A 72 -6.23 6.83 -8.09
C GLU A 72 -6.63 5.40 -7.73
N ILE A 73 -5.96 4.80 -6.74
CA ILE A 73 -6.24 3.45 -6.25
C ILE A 73 -7.72 3.33 -5.87
N ARG A 74 -8.27 4.29 -5.12
CA ARG A 74 -9.68 4.28 -4.70
C ARG A 74 -10.64 4.30 -5.89
N ARG A 75 -10.35 5.07 -6.95
CA ARG A 75 -11.19 5.12 -8.17
C ARG A 75 -11.19 3.80 -8.94
N ARG A 76 -10.06 3.08 -8.93
CA ARG A 76 -9.85 1.85 -9.71
C ARG A 76 -10.07 0.56 -8.92
N THR A 77 -10.42 0.66 -7.65
CA THR A 77 -10.58 -0.48 -6.73
C THR A 77 -12.03 -0.65 -6.30
N LYS A 78 -12.55 -1.88 -6.28
CA LYS A 78 -13.86 -2.19 -5.66
C LYS A 78 -13.77 -2.24 -4.13
N ILE A 79 -12.93 -3.11 -3.58
CA ILE A 79 -12.68 -3.26 -2.15
C ILE A 79 -11.29 -2.74 -1.80
N LEU A 80 -11.22 -1.66 -1.03
CA LEU A 80 -9.97 -1.07 -0.54
C LEU A 80 -9.77 -1.46 0.92
N VAL A 81 -8.59 -1.99 1.24
CA VAL A 81 -8.25 -2.44 2.59
C VAL A 81 -7.07 -1.62 3.11
N SER A 82 -7.26 -0.97 4.27
CA SER A 82 -6.15 -0.40 5.05
C SER A 82 -5.34 -1.56 5.63
N PHE A 83 -4.15 -1.79 5.07
CA PHE A 83 -3.31 -2.93 5.39
C PHE A 83 -2.19 -2.51 6.34
N GLY A 84 -2.41 -2.73 7.64
CA GLY A 84 -1.46 -2.42 8.71
C GLY A 84 -1.68 -1.07 9.40
N ASP A 85 -1.08 -0.90 10.58
CA ASP A 85 -1.36 0.23 11.48
C ASP A 85 -1.03 1.60 10.86
N CYS A 86 0.02 1.70 10.05
CA CYS A 86 0.32 2.95 9.35
C CYS A 86 -0.83 3.37 8.40
N ALA A 87 -1.51 2.43 7.75
CA ALA A 87 -2.64 2.71 6.87
C ALA A 87 -3.95 2.97 7.64
N VAL A 88 -4.06 2.48 8.87
CA VAL A 88 -5.25 2.65 9.72
C VAL A 88 -5.20 3.96 10.51
N THR A 89 -4.06 4.26 11.16
CA THR A 89 -3.94 5.38 12.11
C THR A 89 -2.73 6.29 11.85
N GLY A 90 -1.89 5.99 10.86
CA GLY A 90 -0.65 6.71 10.58
C GLY A 90 0.57 6.23 11.39
N ASN A 91 0.34 5.65 12.58
CA ASN A 91 1.34 5.05 13.48
C ASN A 91 2.67 5.84 13.54
N VAL A 92 3.82 5.19 13.32
CA VAL A 92 5.15 5.79 13.42
C VAL A 92 5.32 6.98 12.48
N THR A 93 4.78 6.89 11.26
CA THR A 93 4.83 7.99 10.28
C THR A 93 4.13 9.25 10.80
N ALA A 94 3.07 9.10 11.61
CA ALA A 94 2.34 10.23 12.20
C ALA A 94 3.01 10.82 13.44
N MET A 95 4.05 10.21 14.02
CA MET A 95 4.77 10.77 15.18
C MET A 95 5.41 12.12 14.88
N ARG A 96 5.72 12.42 13.61
CA ARG A 96 6.24 13.72 13.19
C ARG A 96 5.22 14.86 13.33
N ASN A 97 3.92 14.56 13.48
CA ASN A 97 2.85 15.55 13.43
C ASN A 97 2.86 16.52 14.63
N THR A 98 3.64 16.25 15.67
CA THR A 98 3.86 17.19 16.79
C THR A 98 4.87 18.29 16.46
N PHE A 99 5.56 18.21 15.33
CA PHE A 99 6.59 19.16 14.89
C PHE A 99 6.15 19.90 13.62
N GLY A 100 6.70 21.08 13.39
CA GLY A 100 6.55 21.77 12.11
C GLY A 100 7.23 20.97 10.99
N VAL A 101 6.64 20.95 9.79
CA VAL A 101 7.21 20.21 8.64
C VAL A 101 8.63 20.68 8.31
N GLU A 102 8.89 21.98 8.40
CA GLU A 102 10.21 22.58 8.21
C GLU A 102 11.24 22.05 9.22
N ASP A 103 10.87 21.88 10.49
CA ASP A 103 11.77 21.36 11.53
C ASP A 103 12.18 19.91 11.23
N VAL A 104 11.22 19.09 10.75
CA VAL A 104 11.45 17.69 10.37
C VAL A 104 12.41 17.60 9.18
N LEU A 105 12.21 18.44 8.17
CA LEU A 105 13.07 18.49 6.98
C LEU A 105 14.48 18.99 7.34
N ASN A 106 14.58 20.12 8.04
CA ASN A 106 15.86 20.70 8.46
C ASN A 106 16.67 19.73 9.31
N ARG A 107 16.04 18.94 10.20
CA ARG A 107 16.74 17.92 11.00
C ARG A 107 17.47 16.86 10.17
N SER A 108 16.98 16.58 8.96
CA SER A 108 17.47 15.50 8.09
C SER A 108 18.43 15.99 7.00
N TYR A 109 18.23 17.22 6.52
CA TYR A 109 18.92 17.74 5.34
C TYR A 109 19.90 18.89 5.63
N GLN A 110 20.01 19.35 6.88
CA GLN A 110 20.98 20.36 7.33
C GLN A 110 21.81 19.78 8.47
#